data_AF-A0AAD7LDC4-F1
#
_entry.id   AF-A0AAD7LDC4-F1
#
_cell.length_a   1.000
_cell.length_b   1.000
_cell.length_c   1.000
_cell.angle_alpha   90.00
_cell.angle_beta   90.00
_cell.angle_gamma   90.00
#
_symmetry.space_group_name_H-M   'P 1'
#
loop_
_entity.id
_entity.type
_entity.pdbx_description
1 polymer ?
#
loop_
_entity_poly.entity_id
_entity_poly.type
_entity_poly.pdbx_seq_one_letter_code
_entity_poly.pdbx_strand_id
1 'polypeptide(L)'
;MGEQSQTTKSNPKPEFTKLKNGDSLKKKKKSEFVFCKVCKLNHDQGHRHKYFPNHKKSLSAFLFRFQTKLSDIRFFFKNPIHLAIEYASHNRFCCVFCDTGIDELSSLFACTNAITHLASGAHLKNLKHFLCKYGGDMDGLDSFRILDADIVK
;
A
#
# COMPACT_ATOMS: atom_id res chain seq x y z
N MET A 1 -5.01 -2.46 90.87
CA MET A 1 -5.08 -1.54 89.73
C MET A 1 -5.75 -2.26 88.58
N GLY A 2 -6.81 -1.66 88.03
CA GLY A 2 -7.52 -1.94 86.76
C GLY A 2 -7.80 -3.39 86.39
N GLU A 3 -8.98 -3.94 86.67
CA GLU A 3 -10.23 -3.83 85.90
C GLU A 3 -10.43 -4.96 84.88
N GLN A 4 -11.58 -5.58 85.06
CA GLN A 4 -12.19 -6.67 84.33
C GLN A 4 -12.61 -6.20 82.93
N SER A 5 -12.66 -7.11 81.94
CA SER A 5 -13.95 -7.65 81.48
C SER A 5 -13.84 -8.40 80.16
N GLN A 6 -14.44 -9.59 80.18
CA GLN A 6 -14.72 -10.48 79.06
C GLN A 6 -15.76 -9.87 78.11
N THR A 7 -15.85 -10.37 76.87
CA THR A 7 -17.05 -10.98 76.24
C THR A 7 -16.88 -11.06 74.71
N THR A 8 -16.77 -12.27 74.13
CA THR A 8 -17.83 -13.12 73.50
C THR A 8 -18.08 -12.89 72.00
N LYS A 9 -18.43 -14.01 71.34
CA LYS A 9 -19.40 -14.19 70.22
C LYS A 9 -18.88 -14.48 68.81
N SER A 10 -18.92 -15.78 68.49
CA SER A 10 -19.65 -16.46 67.40
C SER A 10 -19.46 -16.04 65.93
N ASN A 11 -19.14 -17.06 65.13
CA ASN A 11 -19.09 -17.14 63.67
C ASN A 11 -20.47 -16.86 63.01
N PRO A 12 -20.49 -16.37 61.75
CA PRO A 12 -21.19 -17.14 60.72
C PRO A 12 -20.52 -17.13 59.32
N LYS A 13 -20.68 -18.26 58.61
CA LYS A 13 -20.51 -18.40 57.15
C LYS A 13 -21.47 -17.47 56.40
N PRO A 14 -21.10 -16.97 55.20
CA PRO A 14 -22.11 -16.58 54.22
C PRO A 14 -22.03 -17.39 52.92
N GLU A 15 -23.23 -17.61 52.38
CA GLU A 15 -23.60 -18.25 51.13
C GLU A 15 -23.19 -17.49 49.87
N PHE A 16 -23.22 -18.26 48.78
CA PHE A 16 -23.32 -17.92 47.36
C PHE A 16 -23.59 -16.46 46.94
N THR A 17 -22.80 -15.99 45.98
CA THR A 17 -23.32 -15.13 44.90
C THR A 17 -22.71 -15.54 43.56
N LYS A 18 -23.57 -16.08 42.68
CA LYS A 18 -23.30 -16.22 41.25
C LYS A 18 -23.16 -14.82 40.65
N LEU A 19 -21.95 -14.38 40.31
CA LEU A 19 -21.78 -13.31 39.34
C LEU A 19 -21.82 -13.92 37.92
N LYS A 20 -22.98 -13.76 37.27
CA LYS A 20 -23.05 -13.69 35.82
C LYS A 20 -22.24 -12.47 35.39
N ASN A 21 -21.24 -12.65 34.56
CA ASN A 21 -20.93 -11.72 33.47
C ASN A 21 -20.28 -12.54 32.37
N GLY A 22 -21.10 -12.84 31.36
CA GLY A 22 -20.64 -13.40 30.10
C GLY A 22 -19.90 -12.31 29.33
N ASP A 23 -18.65 -12.04 29.73
CA ASP A 23 -17.67 -11.50 28.82
C ASP A 23 -17.44 -12.57 27.76
N SER A 24 -18.23 -12.48 26.71
CA SER A 24 -17.88 -13.06 25.43
C SER A 24 -16.60 -12.33 24.99
N LEU A 25 -15.46 -12.83 25.48
CA LEU A 25 -14.19 -12.81 24.77
C LEU A 25 -14.50 -13.42 23.41
N LYS A 26 -15.00 -12.58 22.49
CA LYS A 26 -14.95 -12.84 21.06
C LYS A 26 -13.46 -13.00 20.82
N LYS A 27 -13.00 -14.26 20.83
CA LYS A 27 -11.73 -14.67 20.27
C LYS A 27 -11.73 -14.04 18.88
N LYS A 28 -11.14 -12.84 18.75
CA LYS A 28 -10.81 -12.28 17.44
C LYS A 28 -9.99 -13.39 16.82
N LYS A 29 -10.58 -14.15 15.88
CA LYS A 29 -9.80 -15.02 15.02
C LYS A 29 -8.67 -14.13 14.54
N LYS A 30 -7.43 -14.42 14.96
CA LYS A 30 -6.26 -13.69 14.48
C LYS A 30 -6.23 -14.01 12.99
N SER A 31 -6.84 -13.14 12.19
CA SER A 31 -6.68 -13.16 10.75
C SER A 31 -5.19 -13.02 10.49
N GLU A 32 -4.69 -13.81 9.56
CA GLU A 32 -3.30 -13.72 9.14
C GLU A 32 -3.01 -12.27 8.73
N PHE A 33 -1.91 -11.73 9.26
CA PHE A 33 -1.47 -10.39 8.90
C PHE A 33 -1.06 -10.39 7.43
N VAL A 34 -1.61 -9.46 6.66
CA VAL A 34 -1.25 -9.28 5.25
C VAL A 34 -0.56 -7.94 5.07
N PHE A 35 0.63 -7.96 4.50
CA PHE A 35 1.36 -6.74 4.14
C PHE A 35 0.67 -6.01 2.98
N CYS A 36 0.44 -4.71 3.15
CA CYS A 36 -0.05 -3.84 2.09
C CYS A 36 1.09 -2.96 1.57
N LYS A 37 1.40 -3.09 0.27
CA LYS A 37 2.41 -2.29 -0.44
C LYS A 37 2.10 -0.78 -0.43
N VAL A 38 0.82 -0.43 -0.43
CA VAL A 38 0.36 0.97 -0.45
C VAL A 38 0.48 1.60 0.93
N CYS A 39 0.01 0.91 1.97
CA CYS A 39 0.11 1.40 3.35
C CYS A 39 1.52 1.27 3.93
N LYS A 40 2.33 0.35 3.39
CA LYS A 40 3.61 -0.10 3.95
C LYS A 40 3.48 -0.64 5.37
N LEU A 41 2.37 -1.33 5.66
CA LEU A 41 2.02 -1.87 6.97
C LEU A 41 1.42 -3.27 6.84
N ASN A 42 1.54 -4.05 7.92
CA ASN A 42 0.84 -5.33 8.07
C ASN A 42 -0.56 -5.07 8.65
N HIS A 43 -1.60 -5.48 7.94
CA HIS A 43 -2.99 -5.34 8.39
C HIS A 43 -3.55 -6.68 8.87
N ASP A 44 -4.24 -6.68 10.00
CA ASP A 44 -5.04 -7.80 10.49
C ASP A 44 -6.45 -7.85 9.89
N GLN A 45 -6.87 -6.81 9.15
CA GLN A 45 -8.23 -6.71 8.59
C GLN A 45 -8.38 -7.35 7.19
N GLY A 46 -7.34 -8.03 6.71
CA GLY A 46 -7.29 -8.65 5.38
C GLY A 46 -7.52 -7.63 4.27
N HIS A 47 -8.16 -8.03 3.17
CA HIS A 47 -8.40 -7.17 1.99
C HIS A 47 -9.35 -5.98 2.23
N ARG A 48 -10.07 -5.92 3.36
CA ARG A 48 -11.04 -4.86 3.63
C ARG A 48 -10.41 -3.51 3.90
N HIS A 49 -9.15 -3.48 4.32
CA HIS A 49 -8.47 -2.21 4.64
C HIS A 49 -8.38 -1.25 3.44
N LYS A 50 -8.48 -1.77 2.21
CA LYS A 50 -8.46 -0.96 0.98
C LYS A 50 -9.56 0.11 0.91
N TYR A 51 -10.64 -0.07 1.68
CA TYR A 51 -11.76 0.87 1.72
C TYR A 51 -11.61 1.97 2.79
N PHE A 52 -10.61 1.87 3.67
CA PHE A 52 -10.45 2.82 4.76
C PHE A 52 -9.83 4.15 4.32
N PRO A 53 -10.17 5.26 4.99
CA PRO A 53 -9.67 6.59 4.64
C PRO A 53 -8.13 6.67 4.59
N ASN A 54 -7.44 6.05 5.55
CA ASN A 54 -5.98 6.04 5.60
C ASN A 54 -5.37 5.33 4.38
N HIS A 55 -5.95 4.20 3.97
CA HIS A 55 -5.51 3.50 2.78
C HIS A 55 -5.76 4.35 1.53
N LYS A 56 -6.95 4.94 1.38
CA LYS A 56 -7.27 5.80 0.24
C LYS A 56 -6.30 6.98 0.12
N LYS A 57 -5.93 7.61 1.25
CA LYS A 57 -4.93 8.68 1.31
C LYS A 57 -3.54 8.17 0.87
N SER A 58 -3.10 7.03 1.40
CA SER A 58 -1.82 6.42 0.99
C SER A 58 -1.81 6.02 -0.49
N LEU A 59 -2.92 5.51 -1.02
CA LEU A 59 -3.06 5.14 -2.42
C LEU A 59 -2.99 6.37 -3.32
N SER A 60 -3.71 7.44 -2.99
CA SER A 60 -3.65 8.70 -3.72
C SER A 60 -2.22 9.25 -3.77
N ALA A 61 -1.53 9.29 -2.63
CA ALA A 61 -0.13 9.73 -2.59
C ALA A 61 0.82 8.80 -3.38
N PHE A 62 0.57 7.49 -3.34
CA PHE A 62 1.33 6.51 -4.11
C PHE A 62 1.19 6.74 -5.62
N LEU A 63 -0.05 6.89 -6.08
CA LEU A 63 -0.36 7.13 -7.50
C LEU A 63 0.19 8.48 -7.97
N PHE A 64 0.04 9.53 -7.16
CA PHE A 64 0.58 10.85 -7.48
C PHE A 64 2.10 10.82 -7.69
N ARG A 65 2.85 10.11 -6.83
CA ARG A 65 4.30 9.94 -7.00
C ARG A 65 4.69 9.22 -8.28
N PHE A 66 3.84 8.30 -8.75
CA PHE A 66 4.09 7.66 -10.03
C PHE A 66 3.81 8.62 -11.18
N GLN A 67 2.73 9.41 -11.10
CA GLN A 67 2.40 10.40 -12.12
C GLN A 67 3.51 11.44 -12.28
N THR A 68 4.13 11.90 -11.19
CA THR A 68 5.27 12.84 -11.30
C THR A 68 6.44 12.21 -12.06
N LYS A 69 6.75 10.93 -11.81
CA LYS A 69 7.78 10.20 -12.57
C LYS A 69 7.39 9.98 -14.03
N LEU A 70 6.13 9.72 -14.30
CA LEU A 70 5.62 9.59 -15.66
C LEU A 70 5.72 10.92 -16.42
N SER A 71 5.49 12.06 -15.75
CA SER A 71 5.64 13.39 -16.35
C SER A 71 7.07 13.64 -16.81
N ASP A 72 8.08 13.22 -16.03
CA ASP A 72 9.49 13.30 -16.44
C ASP A 72 9.73 12.48 -17.72
N ILE A 73 9.19 11.25 -17.78
CA ILE A 73 9.31 10.38 -18.96
C ILE A 73 8.61 11.00 -20.18
N ARG A 74 7.41 11.57 -20.00
CA ARG A 74 6.67 12.28 -21.07
C ARG A 74 7.46 13.49 -21.57
N PHE A 75 8.18 14.18 -20.69
CA PHE A 75 9.05 15.28 -21.08
C PHE A 75 10.17 14.79 -22.01
N PHE A 76 10.89 13.72 -21.66
CA PHE A 76 11.93 13.14 -22.51
C PHE A 76 11.40 12.50 -23.78
N PHE A 77 10.17 11.98 -23.75
CA PHE A 77 9.49 11.49 -24.94
C PHE A 77 9.26 12.60 -25.98
N LYS A 78 8.88 13.79 -25.52
CA LYS A 78 8.69 14.97 -26.38
C LYS A 78 9.99 15.69 -26.74
N ASN A 79 11.00 15.57 -25.88
CA ASN A 79 12.29 16.23 -26.03
C ASN A 79 13.38 15.14 -26.01
N PRO A 80 13.58 14.41 -27.12
CA PRO A 80 14.53 13.33 -27.16
C PRO A 80 15.94 13.88 -26.92
N ILE A 81 16.57 13.40 -25.86
CA ILE A 81 17.96 13.71 -25.52
C ILE A 81 18.78 12.45 -25.74
N HIS A 82 19.90 12.60 -26.44
CA HIS A 82 20.85 11.51 -26.64
C HIS A 82 21.45 11.10 -25.29
N LEU A 83 21.39 9.80 -24.99
CA LEU A 83 21.93 9.26 -23.76
C LEU A 83 23.36 8.80 -24.03
N ALA A 84 24.34 9.55 -23.50
CA ALA A 84 25.72 9.07 -23.57
C ALA A 84 25.86 7.79 -22.72
N ILE A 85 26.64 6.84 -23.22
CA ILE A 85 26.74 5.48 -22.66
C ILE A 85 27.20 5.51 -21.21
N GLU A 86 28.06 6.46 -20.83
CA GLU A 86 28.49 6.65 -19.43
C GLU A 86 27.34 6.96 -18.45
N TYR A 87 26.24 7.55 -18.92
CA TYR A 87 25.07 7.90 -18.11
C TYR A 87 23.95 6.87 -18.17
N ALA A 88 24.04 5.85 -19.01
CA ALA A 88 22.98 4.87 -19.19
C ALA A 88 22.66 4.07 -17.91
N SER A 89 23.68 3.83 -17.06
CA SER A 89 23.51 3.18 -15.75
C SER A 89 22.78 4.05 -14.71
N HIS A 90 22.77 5.37 -14.90
CA HIS A 90 22.10 6.34 -14.01
C HIS A 90 20.65 6.59 -14.43
N ASN A 91 20.31 6.33 -15.69
CA ASN A 91 18.96 6.48 -16.22
C ASN A 91 18.12 5.22 -15.97
N ARG A 92 17.83 4.93 -14.68
CA ARG A 92 17.05 3.75 -14.27
C ARG A 92 15.64 4.17 -13.90
N PHE A 93 14.66 3.54 -14.54
CA PHE A 93 13.25 3.69 -14.21
C PHE A 93 12.76 2.44 -13.48
N CYS A 94 12.10 2.60 -12.34
CA CYS A 94 11.49 1.49 -11.62
C CYS A 94 9.97 1.57 -11.75
N CYS A 95 9.37 0.61 -12.45
CA CYS A 95 7.93 0.53 -12.55
C CYS A 95 7.36 -0.17 -11.30
N VAL A 96 6.74 0.62 -10.43
CA VAL A 96 6.15 0.11 -9.17
C VAL A 96 4.93 -0.80 -9.37
N PHE A 97 4.30 -0.77 -10.54
CA PHE A 97 3.16 -1.64 -10.86
C PHE A 97 3.63 -3.03 -11.32
N CYS A 98 4.77 -3.07 -12.03
CA CYS A 98 5.36 -4.29 -12.55
C CYS A 98 6.39 -4.90 -11.62
N ASP A 99 6.86 -4.16 -10.60
CA ASP A 99 7.95 -4.57 -9.72
C ASP A 99 9.26 -4.88 -10.47
N THR A 100 9.48 -4.14 -11.56
CA THR A 100 10.65 -4.29 -12.43
C THR A 100 11.45 -3.00 -12.51
N GLY A 101 12.76 -3.12 -12.37
CA GLY A 101 13.71 -2.08 -12.79
C GLY A 101 13.92 -2.17 -14.30
N ILE A 102 13.94 -1.02 -14.96
CA ILE A 102 14.17 -0.84 -16.39
C ILE A 102 15.44 0.00 -16.51
N ASP A 103 16.45 -0.58 -17.13
CA ASP A 103 17.69 0.11 -17.48
C ASP A 103 17.65 0.56 -18.95
N GLU A 104 18.48 1.55 -19.26
CA GLU A 104 18.59 2.16 -20.59
C GLU A 104 19.93 1.81 -21.25
N LEU A 105 20.59 0.72 -20.82
CA LEU A 105 21.94 0.34 -21.27
C LEU A 105 22.02 0.08 -22.78
N SER A 106 20.89 -0.27 -23.40
CA SER A 106 20.78 -0.57 -24.83
C SER A 106 20.16 0.55 -25.67
N SER A 107 19.89 1.72 -25.08
CA SER A 107 19.20 2.80 -25.76
C SER A 107 20.14 3.94 -26.16
N LEU A 108 19.90 4.52 -27.34
CA LEU A 108 20.56 5.75 -27.80
C LEU A 108 19.91 7.02 -27.21
N PHE A 109 18.66 6.93 -26.77
CA PHE A 109 17.91 8.06 -26.22
C PHE A 109 17.48 7.81 -24.79
N ALA A 110 17.33 8.90 -24.02
CA ALA A 110 16.86 8.81 -22.65
C ALA A 110 15.44 8.21 -22.60
N CYS A 111 15.23 7.30 -21.64
CA CYS A 111 13.92 6.73 -21.29
C CYS A 111 13.26 5.87 -22.38
N THR A 112 13.94 5.45 -23.44
CA THR A 112 13.34 4.65 -24.52
C THR A 112 12.76 3.34 -24.00
N ASN A 113 13.53 2.57 -23.22
CA ASN A 113 13.06 1.30 -22.66
C ASN A 113 11.90 1.54 -21.67
N ALA A 114 11.97 2.62 -20.89
CA ALA A 114 10.88 3.02 -19.99
C ALA A 114 9.59 3.36 -20.75
N ILE A 115 9.69 4.11 -21.85
CA ILE A 115 8.56 4.46 -22.72
C ILE A 115 7.94 3.20 -23.31
N THR A 116 8.76 2.31 -23.90
CA THR A 116 8.28 1.04 -24.46
C THR A 116 7.58 0.18 -23.40
N HIS A 117 8.14 0.12 -22.18
CA HIS A 117 7.51 -0.59 -21.08
C HIS A 117 6.12 0.00 -20.74
N LEU A 118 6.02 1.32 -20.59
CA LEU A 118 4.79 2.01 -20.19
C LEU A 118 3.69 1.97 -21.27
N ALA A 119 4.08 1.85 -22.54
CA ALA A 119 3.16 1.64 -23.66
C ALA A 119 2.69 0.16 -23.76
N SER A 120 3.45 -0.79 -23.20
CA SER A 120 3.20 -2.22 -23.37
C SER A 120 1.86 -2.71 -22.79
N GLY A 121 1.31 -3.76 -23.40
CA GLY A 121 0.12 -4.46 -22.87
C GLY A 121 0.38 -5.18 -21.55
N ALA A 122 1.63 -5.60 -21.30
CA ALA A 122 2.03 -6.23 -20.03
C ALA A 122 1.89 -5.25 -18.86
N HIS A 123 2.36 -4.01 -19.03
CA HIS A 123 2.19 -2.95 -18.05
C HIS A 123 0.72 -2.66 -17.77
N LEU A 124 -0.12 -2.56 -18.82
CA LEU A 124 -1.57 -2.36 -18.66
C LEU A 124 -2.21 -3.46 -17.81
N LYS A 125 -1.85 -4.73 -18.05
CA LYS A 125 -2.37 -5.87 -17.28
C LYS A 125 -1.98 -5.76 -15.80
N ASN A 126 -0.73 -5.43 -15.51
CA ASN A 126 -0.23 -5.27 -14.14
C ASN A 126 -0.85 -4.07 -13.44
N LEU A 127 -1.03 -2.95 -14.14
CA LEU A 127 -1.70 -1.76 -13.63
C LEU A 127 -3.17 -2.06 -13.26
N LYS A 128 -3.92 -2.72 -14.14
CA LYS A 128 -5.30 -3.16 -13.84
C LYS A 128 -5.35 -4.07 -12.61
N HIS A 129 -4.44 -5.04 -12.53
CA HIS A 129 -4.34 -5.92 -11.37
C HIS A 129 -4.05 -5.14 -10.08
N PHE A 130 -3.10 -4.19 -10.13
CA PHE A 130 -2.74 -3.36 -9.00
C PHE A 130 -3.93 -2.55 -8.48
N LEU A 131 -4.64 -1.86 -9.37
CA LEU A 131 -5.77 -1.00 -8.99
C LEU A 131 -6.93 -1.85 -8.44
N CYS A 132 -7.22 -3.00 -9.03
CA CYS A 132 -8.22 -3.94 -8.50
C CYS A 132 -7.84 -4.44 -7.08
N LYS A 133 -6.57 -4.81 -6.88
CA LYS A 133 -6.05 -5.33 -5.61
C LYS A 133 -6.07 -4.28 -4.51
N TYR A 134 -5.67 -3.05 -4.82
CA TYR A 134 -5.53 -1.97 -3.84
C TYR A 134 -6.68 -0.96 -3.84
N GLY A 135 -7.73 -1.16 -4.64
CA GLY A 135 -8.92 -0.28 -4.62
C GLY A 135 -8.70 1.08 -5.26
N GLY A 136 -7.92 1.13 -6.34
CA GLY A 136 -7.76 2.32 -7.17
C GLY A 136 -8.85 2.46 -8.23
N ASP A 137 -8.92 3.65 -8.82
CA ASP A 137 -9.84 3.96 -9.90
C ASP A 137 -9.41 3.29 -11.22
N MET A 138 -10.35 2.62 -11.88
CA MET A 138 -10.14 1.89 -13.13
C MET A 138 -10.39 2.75 -14.37
N ASP A 139 -11.04 3.92 -14.22
CA ASP A 139 -11.32 4.81 -15.35
C ASP A 139 -10.10 5.69 -15.66
N GLY A 140 -9.30 6.02 -14.65
CA GLY A 140 -8.06 6.81 -14.78
C GLY A 140 -6.80 6.07 -15.25
N LEU A 141 -6.91 4.87 -15.84
CA LEU A 141 -5.76 4.02 -16.21
C LEU A 141 -4.73 4.73 -17.11
N ASP A 142 -5.22 5.54 -18.04
CA ASP A 142 -4.41 6.21 -19.04
C ASP A 142 -3.47 7.27 -18.44
N SER A 143 -3.77 7.74 -17.23
CA SER A 143 -2.89 8.64 -16.47
C SER A 143 -1.56 7.99 -16.05
N PHE A 144 -1.43 6.67 -16.17
CA PHE A 144 -0.26 5.90 -15.74
C PHE A 144 0.41 5.16 -16.92
N ARG A 145 0.10 5.56 -18.15
CA ARG A 145 0.59 4.95 -19.40
C ARG A 145 1.10 6.00 -20.37
N ILE A 146 1.88 5.53 -21.33
CA ILE A 146 2.16 6.27 -22.56
C ILE A 146 1.21 5.75 -23.63
N LEU A 147 0.51 6.65 -24.31
CA LEU A 147 -0.42 6.36 -25.38
C LEU A 147 0.00 7.06 -26.66
N ASP A 148 -0.55 6.64 -27.80
CA ASP A 148 -0.28 7.30 -29.08
C ASP A 148 -0.71 8.77 -29.08
N ALA A 149 -1.73 9.13 -28.29
CA ALA A 149 -2.13 10.52 -28.10
C ALA A 149 -1.03 11.41 -27.49
N ASP A 150 -0.05 10.83 -26.78
CA ASP A 150 1.10 11.55 -26.25
C ASP A 150 2.09 11.98 -27.36
N ILE A 151 2.01 11.37 -28.56
CA ILE A 151 2.85 11.68 -29.74
C ILE A 151 2.35 12.93 -30.47
N VAL A 152 1.02 13.17 -30.49
CA VAL A 152 0.38 14.10 -31.44
C VAL A 152 0.24 15.52 -30.87
N LYS A 153 1.17 15.98 -30.02
CA LYS A 153 0.99 17.26 -29.34
C LYS A 153 2.25 18.04 -29.02
#